data_AF-A0A7S4HCL6-F1
#
_entry.id   AF-A0A7S4HCL6-F1
#
_cell.length_a   1.000
_cell.length_b   1.000
_cell.length_c   1.000
_cell.angle_alpha   90.00
_cell.angle_beta   90.00
_cell.angle_gamma   90.00
#
_symmetry.space_group_name_H-M   'P 1'
#
loop_
_entity.id
_entity.type
_entity.pdbx_description
1 polymer ?
#
loop_
_entity_poly.entity_id
_entity_poly.type
_entity_poly.pdbx_seq_one_letter_code
_entity_poly.pdbx_strand_id
1 'polypeptide(L)'
;VRRAHLGAAAAGFAAALGQSVSAAEPRSSPWSLSTFLDAVDADQVEKVSFAADGKQVVSIDKDGNRHESLLLPGESGELINTLTKKNVVFAVQSPAQPS
;
A
#
# COMPACT_ATOMS: atom_id res chain seq x y z
N VAL A 1 -50.01 -49.55 22.41
CA VAL A 1 -48.82 -49.91 21.60
C VAL A 1 -48.63 -48.85 20.51
N ARG A 2 -47.54 -48.08 20.55
CA ARG A 2 -46.84 -47.44 19.41
C ARG A 2 -45.67 -46.61 19.94
N ARG A 3 -44.52 -47.29 20.04
CA ARG A 3 -43.20 -46.71 20.26
C ARG A 3 -42.71 -46.06 18.96
N ALA A 4 -41.73 -45.17 19.14
CA ALA A 4 -40.76 -44.65 18.18
C ALA A 4 -41.10 -43.32 17.50
N HIS A 5 -40.54 -42.24 18.06
CA HIS A 5 -39.93 -41.18 17.26
C HIS A 5 -38.57 -40.85 17.90
N LEU A 6 -37.52 -41.50 17.39
CA LEU A 6 -36.14 -41.06 17.57
C LEU A 6 -35.92 -39.88 16.62
N GLY A 7 -35.83 -38.68 17.18
CA GLY A 7 -35.46 -37.46 16.47
C GLY A 7 -33.94 -37.40 16.29
N ALA A 8 -33.51 -37.28 15.03
CA ALA A 8 -32.11 -37.19 14.63
C ALA A 8 -31.57 -35.75 14.76
N ALA A 9 -30.38 -35.67 15.36
CA ALA A 9 -29.18 -34.85 15.11
C ALA A 9 -29.22 -33.45 14.44
N ALA A 10 -28.23 -32.65 14.88
CA ALA A 10 -27.61 -31.45 14.27
C ALA A 10 -28.37 -30.12 14.46
N ALA A 11 -27.77 -28.95 14.68
CA ALA A 11 -26.40 -28.43 14.64
C ALA A 11 -26.33 -27.31 15.71
N GLY A 12 -25.23 -27.06 16.42
CA GLY A 12 -23.96 -26.63 15.85
C GLY A 12 -23.89 -25.09 15.84
N PHE A 13 -23.47 -24.55 16.98
CA PHE A 13 -22.92 -23.21 17.27
C PHE A 13 -22.60 -22.31 16.05
N ALA A 14 -23.23 -21.14 15.94
CA ALA A 14 -22.77 -20.04 15.07
C ALA A 14 -22.55 -18.78 15.92
N ALA A 15 -21.40 -18.75 16.59
CA ALA A 15 -20.86 -17.54 17.19
C ALA A 15 -20.03 -16.78 16.16
N ALA A 16 -20.27 -15.47 16.13
CA ALA A 16 -19.34 -14.39 15.79
C ALA A 16 -18.73 -14.35 14.37
N LEU A 17 -18.76 -13.18 13.74
CA LEU A 17 -17.65 -12.23 13.81
C LEU A 17 -17.94 -11.05 12.88
N GLY A 18 -17.81 -9.85 13.44
CA GLY A 18 -17.74 -8.62 12.68
C GLY A 18 -16.62 -8.71 11.65
N GLN A 19 -16.98 -8.53 10.39
CA GLN A 19 -16.02 -8.37 9.32
C GLN A 19 -15.74 -6.87 9.20
N SER A 20 -14.70 -6.42 9.89
CA SER A 20 -13.99 -5.21 9.52
C SER A 20 -13.40 -5.43 8.13
N VAL A 21 -14.12 -4.95 7.10
CA VAL A 21 -13.55 -4.77 5.76
C VAL A 21 -12.38 -3.81 5.91
N SER A 22 -11.16 -4.35 5.87
CA SER A 22 -10.01 -3.54 5.49
C SER A 22 -10.24 -3.13 4.04
N ALA A 23 -10.45 -1.84 3.81
CA ALA A 23 -10.37 -1.24 2.49
C ALA A 23 -8.93 -1.41 1.99
N ALA A 24 -8.65 -2.55 1.37
CA ALA A 24 -7.49 -2.67 0.50
C ALA A 24 -7.78 -1.73 -0.68
N GLU A 25 -7.27 -0.50 -0.59
CA GLU A 25 -7.24 0.44 -1.70
C GLU A 25 -6.70 -0.31 -2.94
N PRO A 26 -7.15 0.03 -4.16
CA PRO A 26 -6.60 -0.57 -5.37
C PRO A 26 -5.09 -0.28 -5.37
N ARG A 27 -4.30 -1.28 -5.00
CA ARG A 27 -2.84 -1.17 -5.07
C ARG A 27 -2.53 -1.15 -6.56
N SER A 28 -2.33 0.04 -7.11
CA SER A 28 -1.73 0.16 -8.43
C SER A 28 -0.42 -0.61 -8.43
N SER A 29 -0.11 -1.23 -9.58
CA SER A 29 1.02 -2.15 -9.68
C SER A 29 2.30 -1.47 -9.21
N PRO A 30 3.13 -2.13 -8.37
CA PRO A 30 4.39 -1.54 -7.96
C PRO A 30 5.26 -1.24 -9.19
N TRP A 31 5.97 -0.12 -9.12
CA TRP A 31 6.93 0.29 -10.14
C TRP A 31 8.32 -0.22 -9.80
N SER A 32 9.05 -0.64 -10.83
CA SER A 32 10.50 -0.80 -10.71
C SER A 32 11.15 0.56 -10.45
N LEU A 33 12.34 0.55 -9.86
CA LEU A 33 13.07 1.78 -9.58
C LEU A 33 13.33 2.61 -10.85
N SER A 34 13.75 1.95 -11.94
CA SER A 34 13.93 2.62 -13.24
C SER A 34 12.64 3.26 -13.74
N THR A 35 11.50 2.56 -13.65
CA THR A 35 10.20 3.11 -14.05
C THR A 35 9.85 4.37 -13.26
N PHE A 36 10.10 4.36 -11.95
CA PHE A 36 9.89 5.53 -11.11
C PHE A 36 10.80 6.69 -11.49
N LEU A 37 12.10 6.44 -11.72
CA LEU A 37 13.05 7.48 -12.12
C LEU A 37 12.70 8.08 -13.48
N ASP A 38 12.32 7.25 -14.46
CA ASP A 38 11.83 7.70 -15.77
C ASP A 38 10.56 8.56 -15.62
N ALA A 39 9.61 8.14 -14.78
CA ALA A 39 8.38 8.91 -14.54
C ALA A 39 8.65 10.27 -13.86
N VAL A 40 9.61 10.33 -12.95
CA VAL A 40 10.06 11.60 -12.35
C VAL A 40 10.73 12.49 -13.40
N ASP A 41 11.58 11.93 -14.26
CA ASP A 41 12.22 12.72 -15.31
C ASP A 41 11.22 13.22 -16.37
N ALA A 42 10.24 12.39 -16.72
CA ALA A 42 9.15 12.71 -17.62
C ALA A 42 8.08 13.66 -17.03
N ASP A 43 8.29 14.17 -15.80
CA ASP A 43 7.35 15.07 -15.11
C ASP A 43 5.95 14.44 -14.94
N GLN A 44 5.88 13.12 -14.73
CA GLN A 44 4.61 12.40 -14.55
C GLN A 44 4.23 12.23 -13.08
N VAL A 45 5.15 12.49 -12.16
CA VAL A 45 4.94 12.34 -10.72
C VAL A 45 4.56 13.68 -10.09
N GLU A 46 3.46 13.71 -9.35
CA GLU A 46 3.01 14.90 -8.63
C GLU A 46 3.56 14.93 -7.20
N LYS A 47 3.52 13.78 -6.51
CA LYS A 47 3.89 13.69 -5.09
C LYS A 47 4.68 12.43 -4.78
N VAL A 48 5.60 12.54 -3.82
CA VAL A 48 6.48 11.45 -3.40
C VAL A 48 6.51 11.34 -1.87
N SER A 49 6.36 10.14 -1.34
CA SER A 49 6.38 9.87 0.10
C SER A 49 7.39 8.77 0.39
N PHE A 50 8.50 9.12 1.04
CA PHE A 50 9.53 8.18 1.46
C PHE A 50 9.10 7.40 2.69
N ALA A 51 9.36 6.10 2.73
CA ALA A 51 9.24 5.34 3.96
C ALA A 51 10.28 5.81 5.00
N ALA A 52 9.95 5.69 6.29
CA ALA A 52 10.83 6.10 7.38
C ALA A 52 12.19 5.36 7.39
N ASP A 53 12.25 4.17 6.79
CA ASP A 53 13.48 3.38 6.69
C ASP A 53 14.36 3.77 5.49
N GLY A 54 13.87 4.66 4.61
CA GLY A 54 14.55 5.11 3.40
C GLY A 54 14.71 4.05 2.30
N LYS A 55 14.07 2.89 2.42
CA LYS A 55 14.20 1.77 1.46
C LYS A 55 13.08 1.71 0.43
N GLN A 56 12.00 2.43 0.69
CA GLN A 56 10.83 2.44 -0.16
C GLN A 56 10.34 3.86 -0.36
N VAL A 57 9.72 4.07 -1.51
CA VAL A 57 9.03 5.29 -1.85
C VAL A 57 7.65 4.97 -2.40
N VAL A 58 6.70 5.85 -2.13
CA VAL A 58 5.37 5.84 -2.69
C VAL A 58 5.23 7.09 -3.54
N SER A 59 4.88 6.93 -4.80
CA SER A 59 4.65 8.02 -5.73
C SER A 59 3.18 8.12 -6.09
N ILE A 60 2.69 9.34 -6.28
CA ILE A 60 1.39 9.64 -6.86
C ILE A 60 1.65 10.31 -8.20
N ASP A 61 1.17 9.70 -9.28
CA ASP A 61 1.25 10.31 -10.61
C ASP A 61 0.19 11.41 -10.78
N LYS A 62 0.30 12.17 -11.88
CA LYS A 62 -0.65 13.25 -12.23
C LYS A 62 -2.08 12.77 -12.50
N ASP A 63 -2.27 11.49 -12.76
CA ASP A 63 -3.60 10.86 -12.90
C ASP A 63 -4.17 10.43 -11.55
N GLY A 64 -3.40 10.59 -10.47
CA GLY A 64 -3.78 10.25 -9.09
C GLY A 64 -3.50 8.79 -8.71
N ASN A 65 -2.84 7.99 -9.56
CA ASN A 65 -2.55 6.60 -9.21
C ASN A 65 -1.33 6.51 -8.30
N ARG A 66 -1.39 5.54 -7.38
CA ARG A 66 -0.37 5.34 -6.33
C ARG A 66 0.55 4.18 -6.66
N HIS A 67 1.83 4.46 -6.89
CA HIS A 67 2.83 3.44 -7.23
C HIS A 67 3.88 3.31 -6.13
N GLU A 68 4.13 2.08 -5.70
CA GLU A 68 5.20 1.78 -4.74
C GLU A 68 6.47 1.36 -5.46
N SER A 69 7.63 1.85 -5.01
CA SER A 69 8.95 1.49 -5.55
C SER A 69 9.97 1.29 -4.45
N LEU A 70 10.85 0.31 -4.63
CA LEU A 70 11.99 0.08 -3.75
C LEU A 70 13.18 0.92 -4.20
N LEU A 71 13.94 1.44 -3.23
CA LEU A 71 15.13 2.24 -3.44
C LEU A 71 16.38 1.42 -3.20
N LEU A 72 17.44 1.71 -3.97
CA LEU A 72 18.77 1.17 -3.68
C LEU A 72 19.39 1.89 -2.47
N PRO A 73 20.23 1.18 -1.68
CA PRO A 73 20.94 1.81 -0.57
C PRO A 73 21.81 2.98 -1.04
N GLY A 74 21.60 4.17 -0.45
CA GLY A 74 22.38 5.38 -0.77
C GLY A 74 21.85 6.22 -1.94
N GLU A 75 20.82 5.77 -2.66
CA GLU A 75 20.29 6.47 -3.84
C GLU A 75 19.39 7.67 -3.49
N SER A 76 18.85 7.70 -2.27
CA SER A 76 17.91 8.73 -1.81
C SER A 76 18.46 10.15 -1.89
N GLY A 77 19.77 10.35 -1.73
CA GLY A 77 20.39 11.67 -1.80
C GLY A 77 20.33 12.32 -3.19
N GLU A 78 20.65 11.56 -4.24
CA GLU A 78 20.55 12.06 -5.62
C GLU A 78 19.09 12.23 -6.05
N LEU A 79 18.22 11.32 -5.60
CA LEU A 79 16.79 11.38 -5.88
C LEU A 79 16.14 12.67 -5.33
N ILE A 80 16.45 13.07 -4.09
CA ILE A 80 15.92 14.30 -3.49
C ILE A 80 16.29 15.53 -4.34
N ASN A 81 17.54 15.61 -4.81
CA ASN A 81 17.99 16.70 -5.69
C ASN A 81 17.20 16.74 -6.99
N THR A 82 16.92 15.59 -7.60
CA THR A 82 16.12 15.49 -8.82
C THR A 82 14.67 15.92 -8.58
N LEU A 83 14.05 15.47 -7.49
CA LEU A 83 12.68 15.86 -7.12
C LEU A 83 12.55 17.37 -6.88
N THR A 84 13.52 17.97 -6.17
CA THR A 84 13.55 19.43 -5.98
C THR A 84 13.67 20.19 -7.30
N LYS A 85 14.53 19.75 -8.23
CA LYS A 85 14.68 20.38 -9.56
C LYS A 85 13.39 20.30 -10.38
N LYS A 86 12.65 19.19 -10.26
CA LYS A 86 11.38 18.96 -10.95
C LYS A 86 10.18 19.57 -10.21
N ASN A 87 10.39 20.28 -9.09
CA ASN A 87 9.32 20.86 -8.25
C ASN A 87 8.29 19.81 -7.75
N VAL A 88 8.72 18.56 -7.59
CA VAL A 88 7.87 17.50 -7.05
C VAL A 88 7.78 17.65 -5.54
N VAL A 89 6.57 17.61 -5.00
CA VAL A 89 6.36 17.70 -3.54
C VAL A 89 6.72 16.37 -2.91
N PHE A 90 7.56 16.39 -1.86
CA PHE A 90 7.94 15.17 -1.15
C PHE A 90 7.84 15.27 0.37
N ALA A 91 7.58 14.12 1.00
CA ALA A 91 7.48 13.98 2.45
C ALA A 91 8.05 12.63 2.92
N VAL A 92 8.25 12.49 4.23
CA VAL A 92 8.59 11.20 4.87
C VAL A 92 7.35 10.69 5.60
N GLN A 93 7.01 9.43 5.39
CA GLN A 93 5.90 8.77 6.07
C GLN A 93 6.28 8.52 7.53
N SER A 94 5.39 8.86 8.46
CA SER A 94 5.54 8.46 9.85
C SER A 94 5.60 6.94 9.94
N PRO A 95 6.50 6.37 10.76
CA PRO A 95 6.51 4.93 10.99
C PRO A 95 5.12 4.51 11.50
N ALA A 96 4.59 3.40 10.98
CA ALA A 96 3.31 2.89 11.42
C ALA A 96 3.37 2.65 12.94
N GLN A 97 2.56 3.40 13.70
CA GLN A 97 2.54 3.27 15.15
C GLN A 97 2.02 1.87 15.49
N PRO A 98 2.79 1.04 16.23
CA PRO A 98 2.29 -0.26 16.67
C PRO A 98 1.09 -0.04 17.59
N SER A 99 0.00 -0.77 17.32
CA SER A 99 -1.24 -0.75 18.12
C SER A 99 -1.08 -1.45 19.46
#